data_AF-A0AAV0SRN0-F1
#
_entry.id   AF-A0AAV0SRN0-F1
#
_cell.length_a   1.000
_cell.length_b   1.000
_cell.length_c   1.000
_cell.angle_alpha   90.00
_cell.angle_beta   90.00
_cell.angle_gamma   90.00
#
_symmetry.space_group_name_H-M   'P 1'
#
loop_
_entity.id
_entity.type
_entity.pdbx_description
1 polymer ?
#
loop_
_entity_poly.entity_id
_entity_poly.type
_entity_poly.pdbx_seq_one_letter_code
_entity_poly.pdbx_strand_id
1 'polypeptide(L)'
;MQARVFQTCRRTAFSCRVASARALTTYSGGHPSEGQGGFYGSAKSRSEANSKFNPGARAEPQDVTKLQQLMKQWETQKDSLTTAEQIKALTRIASEEETLIQRLLIRGAPVWGLSTQQRQFVAECSKVST
;
A
#
# COMPACT_ATOMS: atom_id res chain seq x y z
N MET A 1 -19.73 34.63 54.51
CA MET A 1 -18.68 35.19 53.63
C MET A 1 -17.33 34.69 54.10
N GLN A 2 -16.55 34.02 53.24
CA GLN A 2 -15.09 34.13 53.18
C GLN A 2 -14.59 33.29 51.98
N ALA A 3 -14.07 34.00 50.98
CA ALA A 3 -13.56 33.46 49.74
C ALA A 3 -12.17 32.82 49.97
N ARG A 4 -11.91 31.65 49.37
CA ARG A 4 -10.57 31.10 49.27
C ARG A 4 -10.02 31.28 47.86
N VAL A 5 -8.86 31.91 47.86
CA VAL A 5 -8.11 32.51 46.75
C VAL A 5 -7.58 31.44 45.80
N PHE A 6 -7.82 31.62 44.49
CA PHE A 6 -7.19 30.84 43.43
C PHE A 6 -5.68 31.09 43.40
N GLN A 7 -4.87 30.04 43.55
CA GLN A 7 -3.42 30.12 43.33
C GLN A 7 -3.12 29.96 41.83
N THR A 8 -2.66 31.05 41.21
CA THR A 8 -2.19 31.08 39.82
C THR A 8 -0.73 30.63 39.74
N CYS A 9 -0.42 29.57 39.00
CA CYS A 9 0.95 29.18 38.65
C CYS A 9 1.54 30.15 37.61
N ARG A 10 2.55 30.93 38.02
CA ARG A 10 3.33 31.80 37.13
C ARG A 10 4.36 30.97 36.36
N ARG A 11 4.27 31.00 35.02
CA ARG A 11 5.34 30.53 34.11
C ARG A 11 6.43 31.60 34.02
N THR A 12 7.64 31.31 34.46
CA THR A 12 8.83 32.11 34.18
C THR A 12 9.52 31.55 32.93
N ALA A 13 9.43 32.29 31.82
CA ALA A 13 10.26 32.05 30.64
C ALA A 13 11.62 32.72 30.88
N PHE A 14 12.68 31.93 31.02
CA PHE A 14 14.04 32.46 30.98
C PHE A 14 14.57 32.39 29.54
N SER A 15 14.59 33.56 28.91
CA SER A 15 15.36 33.80 27.69
C SER A 15 16.83 33.99 28.08
N CYS A 16 17.70 33.07 27.67
CA CYS A 16 19.14 33.29 27.67
C CYS A 16 19.66 33.16 26.24
N ARG A 17 20.07 34.30 25.65
CA ARG A 17 20.90 34.31 24.44
C ARG A 17 22.31 33.89 24.85
N VAL A 18 22.88 32.88 24.18
CA VAL A 18 24.30 32.53 24.32
C VAL A 18 24.95 32.54 22.95
N ALA A 19 26.06 33.28 22.89
CA ALA A 19 26.86 33.55 21.70
C ALA A 19 27.43 32.28 21.06
N SER A 20 27.55 32.32 19.73
CA SER A 20 28.20 31.30 18.91
C SER A 20 29.67 31.11 19.31
N ALA A 21 30.00 29.96 19.88
CA ALA A 21 31.36 29.47 20.06
C ALA A 21 31.52 28.14 19.31
N ARG A 22 32.63 28.06 18.55
CA ARG A 22 33.03 27.00 17.61
C ARG A 22 32.78 25.57 18.09
N ALA A 23 32.30 24.74 17.17
CA ALA A 23 32.25 23.29 17.29
C ALA A 23 33.63 22.68 17.55
N LEU A 24 33.75 21.92 18.64
CA LEU A 24 34.84 20.99 18.92
C LEU A 24 34.20 19.61 19.13
N THR A 25 34.39 18.72 18.16
CA THR A 25 33.98 17.33 18.21
C THR A 25 34.89 16.55 19.15
N THR A 26 34.47 16.32 20.38
CA THR A 26 35.00 15.27 21.25
C THR A 26 33.91 14.25 21.52
N TYR A 27 33.82 13.26 20.64
CA TYR A 27 33.00 12.06 20.83
C TYR A 27 33.63 11.20 21.93
N SER A 28 33.23 11.43 23.18
CA SER A 28 33.40 10.43 24.24
C SER A 28 32.28 9.41 24.09
N GLY A 29 32.60 8.24 23.54
CA GLY A 29 31.71 7.09 23.51
C GLY A 29 31.34 6.69 24.93
N GLY A 30 30.20 7.18 25.41
CA GLY A 30 29.62 6.79 26.69
C GLY A 30 29.30 5.29 26.66
N HIS A 31 29.87 4.57 27.62
CA HIS A 31 29.50 3.20 27.93
C HIS A 31 27.99 3.14 28.20
N PRO A 32 27.21 2.24 27.56
CA PRO A 32 25.80 2.09 27.89
C PRO A 32 25.71 1.61 29.34
N SER A 33 25.25 2.47 30.24
CA SER A 33 25.01 2.10 31.62
C SER A 33 23.82 1.14 31.69
N GLU A 34 23.92 0.13 32.54
CA GLU A 34 22.83 -0.79 32.83
C GLU A 34 21.58 0.00 33.24
N GLY A 35 20.56 -0.02 32.38
CA GLY A 35 19.34 0.78 32.53
C GLY A 35 19.04 1.71 31.35
N GLN A 36 19.98 1.91 30.42
CA GLN A 36 19.75 2.67 29.18
C GLN A 36 19.33 1.76 28.01
N GLY A 37 18.56 0.71 28.31
CA GLY A 37 17.74 0.00 27.35
C GLY A 37 16.47 0.80 27.07
N GLY A 38 16.62 2.01 26.52
CA GLY A 38 15.50 2.77 26.01
C GLY A 38 14.79 1.92 24.96
N PHE A 39 13.60 1.42 25.30
CA PHE A 39 12.73 0.64 24.46
C PHE A 39 12.47 1.41 23.16
N TYR A 40 13.27 1.17 22.13
CA TYR A 40 13.05 1.70 20.79
C TYR A 40 11.79 1.04 20.23
N GLY A 41 10.62 1.60 20.56
CA GLY A 41 9.41 1.57 19.75
C GLY A 41 8.84 0.22 19.29
N SER A 42 9.24 -0.92 19.87
CA SER A 42 8.79 -2.24 19.40
C SER A 42 7.62 -2.79 20.23
N ALA A 43 6.50 -2.06 20.24
CA ALA A 43 5.21 -2.63 20.67
C ALA A 43 4.01 -1.96 19.99
N LYS A 44 4.20 -1.27 18.86
CA LYS A 44 3.11 -1.11 17.89
C LYS A 44 3.08 -2.35 17.01
N SER A 45 2.83 -3.51 17.64
CA SER A 45 2.22 -4.64 16.92
C SER A 45 0.94 -4.07 16.34
N ARG A 46 0.93 -3.81 15.03
CA ARG A 46 -0.29 -3.37 14.35
C ARG A 46 -1.33 -4.43 14.65
N SER A 47 -2.34 -4.09 15.44
CA SER A 47 -3.31 -5.06 15.92
C SER A 47 -4.08 -5.62 14.72
N GLU A 48 -3.74 -6.82 14.28
CA GLU A 48 -4.50 -7.58 13.27
C GLU A 48 -5.86 -8.06 13.82
N ALA A 49 -6.18 -7.73 15.07
CA ALA A 49 -7.42 -8.14 15.75
C ALA A 49 -8.72 -7.77 15.01
N ASN A 50 -8.68 -6.85 14.04
CA ASN A 50 -9.80 -6.48 13.19
C ASN A 50 -9.57 -6.70 11.68
N SER A 51 -8.53 -7.41 11.25
CA SER A 51 -8.35 -7.76 9.84
C SER A 51 -9.30 -8.90 9.45
N LYS A 52 -10.58 -8.56 9.24
CA LYS A 52 -11.52 -9.49 8.62
C LYS A 52 -11.13 -9.67 7.15
N PHE A 53 -10.75 -10.88 6.78
CA PHE A 53 -10.56 -11.23 5.38
C PHE A 53 -11.89 -11.07 4.65
N ASN A 54 -11.95 -10.14 3.71
CA ASN A 54 -13.10 -9.99 2.83
C ASN A 54 -12.95 -10.99 1.67
N PRO A 55 -13.83 -12.00 1.54
CA PRO A 55 -13.83 -12.87 0.38
C PRO A 55 -13.97 -12.03 -0.90
N GLY A 56 -13.20 -12.36 -1.94
CA GLY A 56 -13.06 -11.56 -3.16
C GLY A 56 -11.92 -10.54 -3.14
N ALA A 57 -11.35 -10.19 -1.97
CA ALA A 57 -10.17 -9.31 -1.89
C ALA A 57 -8.86 -9.96 -2.40
N ARG A 58 -8.91 -11.26 -2.70
CA ARG A 58 -7.82 -12.05 -3.27
C ARG A 58 -8.33 -12.79 -4.50
N ALA A 59 -7.46 -12.94 -5.50
CA ALA A 59 -7.77 -13.69 -6.70
C ALA A 59 -8.00 -15.16 -6.34
N GLU A 60 -9.16 -15.68 -6.69
CA GLU A 60 -9.49 -17.08 -6.48
C GLU A 60 -8.67 -17.95 -7.43
N PRO A 61 -8.23 -19.14 -6.99
CA PRO A 61 -7.40 -20.01 -7.82
C PRO A 61 -8.10 -20.40 -9.13
N GLN A 62 -9.42 -20.53 -9.12
CA GLN A 62 -10.21 -20.83 -10.31
C GLN A 62 -10.13 -19.69 -11.34
N ASP A 63 -10.34 -18.46 -10.89
CA ASP A 63 -10.27 -17.27 -11.75
C ASP A 63 -8.86 -17.06 -12.32
N VAL A 64 -7.82 -17.34 -11.52
CA VAL A 64 -6.42 -17.30 -11.98
C VAL A 64 -6.16 -18.34 -13.07
N THR A 65 -6.66 -19.58 -12.92
CA THR A 65 -6.47 -20.62 -13.95
C THR A 65 -7.18 -20.28 -15.25
N LYS A 66 -8.41 -19.75 -15.18
CA LYS A 66 -9.15 -19.29 -16.36
C LYS A 66 -8.43 -18.15 -17.06
N LEU A 67 -7.97 -17.15 -16.28
CA LEU A 67 -7.22 -16.03 -16.83
C LEU A 67 -5.92 -16.48 -17.49
N GLN A 68 -5.21 -17.46 -16.93
CA GLN A 68 -4.03 -18.04 -17.58
C GLN A 68 -4.35 -18.73 -18.90
N GLN A 69 -5.47 -19.43 -19.01
CA GLN A 69 -5.91 -20.05 -20.27
C GLN A 69 -6.23 -18.99 -21.33
N LEU A 70 -6.96 -17.94 -20.95
CA LEU A 70 -7.28 -16.82 -21.82
C LEU A 70 -6.02 -16.10 -22.31
N MET A 71 -5.05 -15.84 -21.42
CA MET A 71 -3.77 -15.22 -21.81
C MET A 71 -3.02 -16.08 -22.83
N LYS A 72 -3.00 -17.40 -22.67
CA LYS A 72 -2.36 -18.31 -23.65
C LYS A 72 -3.07 -18.27 -25.00
N GLN A 73 -4.40 -18.30 -25.00
CA GLN A 73 -5.18 -18.17 -26.24
C GLN A 73 -4.93 -16.84 -26.92
N TRP A 74 -4.90 -15.76 -26.13
CA TRP A 74 -4.59 -14.42 -26.60
C TRP A 74 -3.21 -14.34 -27.23
N GLU A 75 -2.17 -14.85 -26.57
CA GLU A 75 -0.80 -14.87 -27.09
C GLU A 75 -0.72 -15.59 -28.44
N THR A 76 -1.40 -16.74 -28.59
CA THR A 76 -1.42 -17.47 -29.88
C THR A 76 -2.10 -16.69 -31.01
N GLN A 77 -3.12 -15.89 -30.70
CA GLN A 77 -3.81 -15.06 -31.69
C GLN A 77 -3.05 -13.77 -32.00
N LYS A 78 -2.38 -13.20 -31.00
CA LYS A 78 -1.68 -11.91 -31.08
C LYS A 78 -0.61 -11.89 -32.16
N ASP A 79 0.12 -12.99 -32.34
CA ASP A 79 1.20 -13.09 -33.32
C ASP A 79 0.72 -13.02 -34.77
N SER A 80 -0.57 -13.32 -35.01
CA SER A 80 -1.18 -13.31 -36.35
C SER A 80 -1.86 -11.99 -36.72
N LEU A 81 -2.03 -11.07 -35.75
CA LEU A 81 -2.93 -9.91 -35.89
C LEU A 81 -2.17 -8.58 -35.86
N THR A 82 -2.65 -7.63 -36.65
CA THR A 82 -2.16 -6.25 -36.64
C THR A 82 -2.60 -5.51 -35.37
N THR A 83 -1.92 -4.41 -34.99
CA THR A 83 -2.21 -3.66 -33.77
C THR A 83 -3.67 -3.20 -33.65
N ALA A 84 -4.32 -2.85 -34.76
CA ALA A 84 -5.72 -2.43 -34.77
C ALA A 84 -6.70 -3.59 -34.54
N GLU A 85 -6.36 -4.78 -35.04
CA GLU A 85 -7.14 -6.00 -34.83
C GLU A 85 -6.95 -6.56 -33.42
N GLN A 86 -5.76 -6.38 -32.85
CA GLN A 86 -5.49 -6.73 -31.46
C GLN A 86 -6.43 -5.98 -30.50
N ILE A 87 -6.62 -4.67 -30.69
CA ILE A 87 -7.53 -3.89 -29.84
C ILE A 87 -8.97 -4.41 -29.96
N LYS A 88 -9.43 -4.72 -31.18
CA LYS A 88 -10.78 -5.27 -31.43
C LYS A 88 -10.98 -6.69 -30.89
N ALA A 89 -9.92 -7.47 -30.79
CA ALA A 89 -9.99 -8.80 -30.21
C ALA A 89 -9.94 -8.72 -28.67
N LEU A 90 -9.16 -7.80 -28.11
CA LEU A 90 -9.18 -7.48 -26.68
C LEU A 90 -10.54 -6.92 -26.22
N THR A 91 -11.19 -6.04 -26.99
CA THR A 91 -12.56 -5.57 -26.65
C THR A 91 -13.54 -6.75 -26.55
N ARG A 92 -13.44 -7.71 -27.48
CA ARG A 92 -14.30 -8.90 -27.48
C ARG A 92 -14.06 -9.76 -26.26
N ILE A 93 -12.81 -10.09 -25.97
CA ILE A 93 -12.43 -10.86 -24.77
C ILE A 93 -12.89 -10.13 -23.50
N ALA A 94 -12.72 -8.80 -23.44
CA ALA A 94 -13.17 -8.01 -22.31
C ALA A 94 -14.70 -8.05 -22.12
N SER A 95 -15.47 -8.08 -23.21
CA SER A 95 -16.93 -8.20 -23.16
C SER A 95 -17.41 -9.62 -22.80
N GLU A 96 -16.72 -10.65 -23.29
CA GLU A 96 -17.08 -12.05 -23.02
C GLU A 96 -16.79 -12.43 -21.56
N GLU A 97 -15.65 -11.96 -21.04
CA GLU A 97 -15.15 -12.27 -19.70
C GLU A 97 -15.34 -11.10 -18.71
N GLU A 98 -16.33 -10.24 -18.95
CA GLU A 98 -16.59 -9.04 -18.15
C GLU A 98 -16.76 -9.39 -16.66
N THR A 99 -17.48 -10.47 -16.36
CA THR A 99 -17.73 -10.90 -14.98
C THR A 99 -16.45 -11.35 -14.26
N LEU A 100 -15.50 -11.96 -14.98
CA LEU A 100 -14.21 -12.38 -14.45
C LEU A 100 -13.32 -11.14 -14.22
N ILE A 101 -13.31 -10.20 -15.16
CA ILE A 101 -12.55 -8.95 -15.06
C ILE A 101 -13.06 -8.09 -13.90
N GLN A 102 -14.37 -7.97 -13.73
CA GLN A 102 -14.99 -7.25 -12.61
C GLN A 102 -14.64 -7.87 -11.25
N ARG A 103 -14.57 -9.21 -11.14
CA ARG A 103 -14.15 -9.88 -9.90
C ARG A 103 -12.67 -9.65 -9.60
N LEU A 104 -11.83 -9.62 -10.63
CA LEU A 104 -10.39 -9.37 -10.50
C LEU A 104 -10.02 -7.89 -10.37
N LEU A 105 -11.01 -6.98 -10.36
CA LEU A 105 -10.84 -5.55 -10.16
C LEU A 105 -11.62 -5.06 -8.95
N ILE A 106 -10.91 -4.51 -7.97
CA ILE A 106 -11.51 -3.83 -6.81
C ILE A 106 -11.15 -2.36 -6.88
N ARG A 107 -12.18 -1.51 -6.98
CA ARG A 107 -12.04 -0.04 -7.01
C ARG A 107 -11.06 0.45 -8.10
N GLY A 108 -11.08 -0.20 -9.27
CA GLY A 108 -10.21 0.13 -10.40
C GLY A 108 -8.78 -0.39 -10.30
N ALA A 109 -8.44 -1.16 -9.26
CA ALA A 109 -7.14 -1.79 -9.10
C ALA A 109 -7.25 -3.32 -9.19
N PRO A 110 -6.26 -4.01 -9.77
CA PRO A 110 -6.26 -5.47 -9.82
C PRO A 110 -6.10 -6.07 -8.43
N VAL A 111 -6.82 -7.16 -8.21
CA VAL A 111 -6.87 -7.89 -6.94
C VAL A 111 -5.52 -8.52 -6.59
N TRP A 112 -5.26 -8.66 -5.28
CA TRP A 112 -4.04 -9.31 -4.78
C TRP A 112 -3.96 -10.79 -5.17
N GLY A 113 -2.74 -11.26 -5.46
CA GLY A 113 -2.48 -12.64 -5.87
C GLY A 113 -2.28 -12.85 -7.38
N LEU A 114 -2.45 -11.80 -8.19
CA LEU A 114 -2.10 -11.81 -9.61
C LEU A 114 -0.60 -11.51 -9.83
N SER A 115 -0.01 -12.17 -10.82
CA SER A 115 1.34 -11.86 -11.32
C SER A 115 1.36 -10.53 -12.07
N THR A 116 2.55 -9.95 -12.28
CA THR A 116 2.69 -8.66 -12.99
C THR A 116 2.08 -8.68 -14.39
N GLN A 117 2.30 -9.77 -15.14
CA GLN A 117 1.74 -9.94 -16.49
C GLN A 117 0.22 -10.04 -16.47
N GLN A 118 -0.33 -10.80 -15.52
CA GLN A 118 -1.78 -10.94 -15.35
C GLN A 118 -2.43 -9.59 -15.01
N ARG A 119 -1.80 -8.79 -14.15
CA ARG A 119 -2.29 -7.45 -13.80
C ARG A 119 -2.30 -6.51 -14.99
N GLN A 120 -1.25 -6.55 -15.81
CA GLN A 120 -1.18 -5.75 -17.05
C GLN A 120 -2.31 -6.13 -17.99
N PHE A 121 -2.53 -7.43 -18.21
CA PHE A 121 -3.61 -7.92 -19.07
C PHE A 121 -4.99 -7.48 -18.58
N VAL A 122 -5.30 -7.61 -17.28
CA VAL A 122 -6.57 -7.14 -16.70
C VAL A 122 -6.72 -5.63 -16.86
N ALA A 123 -5.65 -4.86 -16.66
CA ALA A 123 -5.67 -3.41 -16.81
C ALA A 123 -5.82 -2.96 -18.27
N GLU A 124 -5.33 -3.74 -19.23
CA GLU A 124 -5.56 -3.49 -20.66
C GLU A 124 -7.02 -3.78 -21.03
N CYS A 125 -7.57 -4.92 -20.58
CA CYS A 125 -8.96 -5.28 -20.82
C CYS A 125 -9.93 -4.25 -20.21
N SER A 126 -9.65 -3.73 -19.02
CA SER A 126 -10.52 -2.74 -18.38
C SER A 126 -10.53 -1.38 -19.10
N LYS A 127 -9.37 -0.91 -19.57
CA LYS A 127 -9.27 0.34 -20.34
C LYS A 127 -10.06 0.29 -21.63
N VAL A 128 -10.09 -0.88 -22.26
CA VAL A 128 -10.72 -1.10 -23.56
C VAL A 128 -12.24 -1.29 -23.45
N SER A 129 -12.72 -1.64 -22.25
CA SER A 129 -14.15 -1.77 -21.94
C SER A 129 -14.83 -0.44 -21.57
N THR A 130 -14.07 0.64 -21.40
CA THR A 130 -14.60 1.97 -21.01
C THR A 130 -14.72 2.87 -22.23
#